data_AF-A0A3M2CI27-F1
#
_entry.id   AF-A0A3M2CI27-F1
#
_cell.length_a   1.000
_cell.length_b   1.000
_cell.length_c   1.000
_cell.angle_alpha   90.00
_cell.angle_beta   90.00
_cell.angle_gamma   90.00
#
_symmetry.space_group_name_H-M   'P 1'
#
loop_
_entity.id
_entity.type
_entity.pdbx_description
1 polymer ?
#
loop_
_entity_poly.entity_id
_entity_poly.type
_entity_poly.pdbx_seq_one_letter_code
_entity_poly.pdbx_strand_id
1 'polypeptide(L)' 'MKIAVVIPVFNERALLPVLFERLVGTEPPVMPDGTVCERVVVLVDDGSTDGSREVVQGLAGRADTVA' A
#
# COMPACT_ATOMS: atom_id res chain seq x y z
N MET A 1 -12.51 -7.75 -10.84
CA MET A 1 -11.16 -7.43 -11.36
C MET A 1 -10.31 -6.94 -10.19
N LYS A 2 -9.04 -7.31 -10.10
CA LYS A 2 -8.13 -6.81 -9.05
C LYS A 2 -7.07 -5.90 -9.66
N ILE A 3 -6.72 -4.83 -8.95
CA ILE A 3 -5.59 -3.94 -9.29
C ILE A 3 -4.66 -3.88 -8.08
N ALA A 4 -3.39 -4.19 -8.32
CA ALA A 4 -2.36 -4.11 -7.30
C ALA A 4 -1.58 -2.79 -7.40
N VAL A 5 -1.40 -2.11 -6.27
CA VAL A 5 -0.50 -0.97 -6.11
C VAL A 5 0.75 -1.49 -5.41
N VAL A 6 1.84 -1.65 -6.16
CA VAL A 6 3.11 -2.15 -5.64
C VAL A 6 4.00 -0.97 -5.25
N ILE A 7 4.43 -0.93 -3.99
CA ILE A 7 5.21 0.17 -3.42
C ILE A 7 6.51 -0.40 -2.85
N PRO A 8 7.67 -0.16 -3.50
CA PRO A 8 8.96 -0.40 -2.88
C PRO A 8 9.18 0.62 -1.77
N VAL A 9 9.68 0.16 -0.62
CA VAL A 9 9.88 0.96 0.59
C VAL A 9 11.35 0.90 0.98
N PHE A 10 12.04 2.04 0.95
CA PHE A 10 13.42 2.15 1.42
C PHE A 10 13.60 3.40 2.27
N ASN A 11 13.75 3.21 3.58
CA ASN A 11 13.94 4.31 4.55
C ASN A 11 12.83 5.39 4.51
N GLU A 12 11.58 4.95 4.49
CA GLU A 12 10.38 5.79 4.42
C GLU A 12 9.58 5.79 5.73
N ARG A 13 10.21 5.55 6.89
CA ARG A 13 9.51 5.37 8.17
C ARG A 13 8.51 6.50 8.48
N ALA A 14 8.87 7.74 8.16
CA ALA A 14 8.05 8.90 8.42
C ALA A 14 6.97 9.16 7.35
N LEU A 15 7.26 8.83 6.09
CA LEU A 15 6.39 9.17 4.95
C LEU A 15 5.43 8.05 4.58
N LEU A 16 5.81 6.78 4.79
CA LEU A 16 4.99 5.62 4.45
C LEU A 16 3.58 5.67 5.08
N PRO A 17 3.39 6.03 6.36
CA PRO A 17 2.04 6.14 6.94
C PRO A 17 1.18 7.20 6.24
N VAL A 18 1.77 8.36 5.93
CA VAL A 18 1.07 9.48 5.27
C VAL A 18 0.68 9.12 3.84
N LEU A 19 1.59 8.47 3.10
CA LEU A 19 1.31 7.95 1.77
C LEU A 19 0.18 6.92 1.83
N PHE A 20 0.28 5.98 2.76
CA PHE A 20 -0.66 4.89 2.89
C PHE A 20 -2.07 5.40 3.20
N GLU A 21 -2.22 6.31 4.16
CA GLU A 21 -3.51 6.94 4.50
C GLU A 21 -4.14 7.63 3.28
N ARG A 22 -3.34 8.39 2.52
CA ARG A 22 -3.82 9.05 1.30
C ARG A 22 -4.24 8.05 0.24
N LEU A 23 -3.46 6.99 0.03
CA LEU A 23 -3.77 5.95 -0.96
C LEU A 23 -5.08 5.24 -0.62
N VAL A 24 -5.22 4.75 0.62
CA VAL A 24 -6.43 4.01 1.01
C VAL A 24 -7.67 4.89 1.04
N GLY A 25 -7.51 6.20 1.25
CA GLY A 25 -8.58 7.20 1.19
C GLY A 25 -9.06 7.54 -0.23
N THR A 26 -8.39 7.07 -1.29
CA THR A 26 -8.89 7.24 -2.66
C THR A 26 -9.95 6.20 -3.00
N GLU A 27 -10.91 6.58 -3.85
CA GLU A 27 -11.91 5.65 -4.37
C GLU A 27 -11.26 4.47 -5.11
N PRO A 28 -11.86 3.26 -5.07
CA PRO A 28 -11.34 2.13 -5.82
C PRO A 28 -11.35 2.42 -7.34
N PRO A 29 -10.36 1.91 -8.10
CA PRO A 29 -10.30 2.17 -9.54
C PRO A 29 -11.54 1.61 -10.27
N VAL A 30 -11.95 2.28 -11.34
CA VAL A 30 -13.09 1.87 -12.17
C VAL A 30 -12.60 1.61 -13.60
N MET A 31 -13.00 0.48 -14.17
CA MET A 31 -12.70 0.14 -15.57
C MET A 31 -13.53 1.01 -16.53
N PRO A 32 -13.16 1.11 -17.83
CA PRO A 32 -13.93 1.88 -18.81
C PRO A 32 -15.40 1.44 -18.96
N ASP A 33 -15.72 0.21 -18.59
CA ASP A 33 -17.08 -0.35 -18.62
C ASP A 33 -17.90 -0.09 -17.34
N GLY A 34 -17.34 0.64 -16.36
CA GLY A 34 -17.97 0.94 -15.08
C GLY A 34 -17.74 -0.10 -13.98
N THR A 35 -17.01 -1.18 -14.25
CA THR A 35 -16.69 -2.19 -13.23
C THR A 35 -15.76 -1.62 -12.16
N VAL A 36 -16.19 -1.64 -10.90
CA VAL A 36 -15.34 -1.28 -9.75
C VAL A 36 -14.32 -2.37 -9.49
N CYS A 37 -13.04 -2.00 -9.39
CA CYS A 37 -11.95 -2.92 -9.11
C CYS A 37 -11.72 -3.07 -7.61
N GLU A 38 -11.34 -4.27 -7.19
CA GLU A 38 -10.77 -4.50 -5.87
C GLU A 38 -9.31 -4.03 -5.89
N ARG A 39 -8.96 -3.06 -5.04
CA ARG A 39 -7.59 -2.58 -4.86
C ARG A 39 -6.86 -3.46 -3.84
N VAL A 40 -5.64 -3.89 -4.17
CA VAL A 40 -4.71 -4.56 -3.27
C VAL A 40 -3.44 -3.71 -3.16
N VAL A 41 -2.95 -3.44 -1.96
CA VAL A 41 -1.70 -2.73 -1.74
C VAL A 41 -0.60 -3.73 -1.38
N VAL A 42 0.51 -3.70 -2.11
CA VAL A 42 1.67 -4.58 -1.90
C VAL A 42 2.84 -3.71 -1.49
N LEU A 43 3.25 -3.80 -0.22
CA LEU A 43 4.41 -3.10 0.31
C LEU A 43 5.62 -4.03 0.21
N VAL A 44 6.76 -3.53 -0.25
CA VAL A 44 7.99 -4.34 -0.37
C VAL A 44 9.13 -3.59 0.31
N ASP A 45 9.57 -4.06 1.49
CA ASP A 45 10.75 -3.51 2.15
C ASP A 45 12.02 -3.84 1.35
N ASP A 46 12.70 -2.82 0.85
CA ASP A 46 13.92 -2.91 0.04
C ASP A 46 15.19 -2.77 0.90
N GLY A 47 15.20 -3.46 2.04
CA GLY A 47 16.35 -3.47 2.95
C GLY A 47 16.51 -2.19 3.78
N SER A 48 15.42 -1.63 4.29
CA SER A 48 15.47 -0.40 5.12
C SER A 48 16.24 -0.59 6.42
N THR A 49 16.85 0.50 6.92
CA THR A 49 17.66 0.55 8.15
C THR A 49 17.15 1.56 9.19
N ASP A 50 16.05 2.26 8.90
CA ASP A 50 15.51 3.37 9.72
C ASP A 50 14.30 2.97 10.60
N GLY A 51 13.83 1.74 10.47
CA GLY A 51 12.61 1.24 11.10
C GLY A 51 11.37 1.21 10.19
N SER A 52 11.55 1.35 8.87
CA SER A 52 10.44 1.22 7.90
C SER A 52 9.83 -0.17 7.88
N ARG A 53 10.61 -1.21 8.16
CA ARG A 53 10.14 -2.61 8.17
C ARG A 53 9.02 -2.81 9.18
N GLU A 54 9.15 -2.24 10.37
CA GLU A 54 8.13 -2.30 11.42
C GLU A 54 6.86 -1.58 10.99
N VAL A 55 6.99 -0.44 10.28
CA VAL A 55 5.85 0.28 9.72
C VAL A 55 5.15 -0.54 8.65
N VAL A 56 5.89 -1.15 7.71
CA VAL A 56 5.36 -2.03 6.66
C VAL A 56 4.55 -3.18 7.27
N GLN A 57 5.11 -3.88 8.26
CA GLN A 57 4.43 -4.99 8.94
C GLN A 57 3.18 -4.52 9.69
N GLY A 58 3.21 -3.33 10.30
CA GLY A 58 2.04 -2.74 10.96
C GLY A 58 0.89 -2.43 9.99
N LEU A 59 1.20 -1.97 8.77
CA LEU A 59 0.20 -1.62 7.76
C LEU A 59 -0.39 -2.85 7.05
N ALA A 60 0.36 -3.96 6.97
CA ALA A 60 -0.09 -5.23 6.40
C ALA A 60 -1.17 -5.96 7.23
N GLY A 61 -1.54 -5.44 8.40
CA GLY A 61 -2.66 -5.97 9.19
C GLY A 61 -4.05 -5.70 8.61
N ARG A 62 -4.16 -4.95 7.50
CA ARG A 62 -5.41 -4.67 6.81
C ARG A 62 -5.78 -5.77 5.82
N ALA A 63 -7.08 -5.98 5.62
CA ALA A 63 -7.59 -7.00 4.70
C ALA A 63 -7.18 -6.80 3.22
N ASP A 64 -6.87 -5.55 2.83
CA ASP A 64 -6.51 -5.14 1.47
C ASP A 64 -5.00 -4.88 1.26
N THR A 65 -4.15 -5.21 2.24
CA THR A 65 -2.71 -4.92 2.22
C THR A 65 -1.87 -6.17 2.50
N VAL A 66 -0.75 -6.31 1.79
CA VAL A 66 0.26 -7.34 2.03
C VAL A 66 1.66 -6.72 2.08
N ALA A 67 2.58 -7.35 2.81
CA ALA A 67 3.97 -6.97 3.00
C ALA A 67 4.93 -8.12 2.70
#